data_AF-A0A9P4NZB2-F1
#
_entry.id   AF-A0A9P4NZB2-F1
#
_cell.length_a   1.000
_cell.length_b   1.000
_cell.length_c   1.000
_cell.angle_alpha   90.00
_cell.angle_beta   90.00
_cell.angle_gamma   90.00
#
_symmetry.space_group_name_H-M   'P 1'
#
loop_
_entity.id
_entity.type
_entity.pdbx_description
1 polymer ?
#
loop_
_entity_poly.entity_id
_entity_poly.type
_entity_poly.pdbx_seq_one_letter_code
_entity_poly.pdbx_strand_id
1 'polypeptide(L)' 'HRFRLQEDGDPSYRNRSSNNPCAKLKTAAGLLILVHLPQSPDLNPVESCWQIIKQSLRGGVANN' A
#
# COMPACT_ATOMS: atom_id res chain seq x y z
N HIS A 1 4.96 2.41 20.30
CA HIS A 1 4.00 2.39 19.17
C HIS A 1 4.18 1.12 18.35
N ARG A 2 3.11 0.51 17.82
CA ARG A 2 3.19 -0.64 16.90
C ARG A 2 2.81 -0.18 15.50
N PHE A 3 3.74 -0.25 14.56
CA PHE A 3 3.48 0.08 13.16
C PHE A 3 2.76 -1.08 12.47
N ARG A 4 1.90 -0.75 11.51
CA ARG A 4 1.20 -1.73 10.67
C ARG A 4 1.44 -1.39 9.20
N LEU A 5 1.66 -2.41 8.39
CA LEU A 5 1.85 -2.32 6.95
C LEU A 5 0.52 -2.57 6.24
N GLN A 6 0.13 -1.69 5.32
CA GLN A 6 -1.00 -1.90 4.42
C GLN A 6 -0.48 -2.00 2.99
N GLU A 7 -0.90 -3.04 2.28
CA GLU A 7 -0.54 -3.31 0.88
C GLU A 7 -1.83 -3.69 0.13
N ASP A 8 -1.83 -3.56 -1.19
CA ASP A 8 -2.97 -3.90 -2.03
C ASP A 8 -3.12 -5.42 -2.22
N GLY A 9 -3.96 -5.87 -3.16
CA GLY A 9 -4.26 -7.30 -3.35
C GLY A 9 -3.35 -8.09 -4.31
N ASP A 10 -2.34 -7.47 -4.93
CA ASP A 10 -1.49 -8.05 -5.97
C ASP A 10 -0.79 -9.35 -5.50
N PRO A 11 -0.84 -10.42 -6.32
CA PRO A 11 -0.29 -11.73 -5.97
C PRO A 11 1.22 -11.79 -5.70
N SER A 12 2.01 -10.85 -6.25
CA SER A 12 3.48 -10.91 -6.27
C SER A 12 4.12 -10.75 -4.88
N TYR A 13 3.60 -9.84 -4.05
CA TYR A 13 4.06 -9.66 -2.66
C TYR A 13 3.14 -10.33 -1.64
N ARG A 14 2.01 -10.89 -2.08
CA ARG A 14 1.03 -11.56 -1.23
C ARG A 14 1.51 -12.96 -0.86
N ASN A 15 1.13 -13.38 0.34
CA ASN A 15 1.48 -14.65 0.98
C ASN A 15 0.81 -15.88 0.33
N ARG A 16 0.59 -15.91 -0.99
CA ARG A 16 -0.03 -17.07 -1.67
C ARG A 16 0.85 -18.31 -1.68
N SER A 17 2.16 -18.16 -1.46
CA SER A 17 3.11 -19.26 -1.31
C SER A 17 3.98 -19.03 -0.08
N SER A 18 4.14 -20.08 0.74
CA SER A 18 5.07 -20.11 1.89
C SER A 18 6.53 -19.91 1.47
N ASN A 19 6.83 -20.03 0.18
CA ASN A 19 8.15 -19.79 -0.37
C ASN A 19 8.35 -18.39 -0.96
N ASN A 20 7.39 -17.47 -0.79
CA ASN A 20 7.55 -16.08 -1.22
C ASN A 20 8.59 -15.36 -0.32
N PRO A 21 9.71 -14.85 -0.88
CA PRO A 21 10.72 -14.10 -0.12
C PRO A 21 10.13 -12.90 0.64
N CYS A 22 9.16 -12.19 0.06
CA CYS A 22 8.50 -11.06 0.70
C CYS A 22 7.72 -11.50 1.95
N ALA A 23 7.01 -12.62 1.88
CA ALA A 23 6.28 -13.18 3.02
C ALA A 23 7.25 -13.54 4.16
N LYS A 24 8.34 -14.24 3.84
CA LYS A 24 9.38 -14.62 4.80
C LYS A 24 10.02 -13.40 5.47
N LEU A 25 10.35 -12.37 4.70
CA LEU A 25 10.93 -11.14 5.22
C LEU A 25 9.97 -10.41 6.16
N LYS A 26 8.69 -10.29 5.79
CA LYS A 26 7.66 -9.64 6.63
C LYS A 26 7.46 -10.38 7.95
N THR A 27 7.43 -11.71 7.93
CA THR A 27 7.34 -12.55 9.14
C THR A 27 8.60 -12.42 10.01
N ALA A 28 9.79 -12.50 9.41
CA ALA A 28 11.06 -12.36 10.14
C ALA A 28 11.22 -10.98 10.79
N ALA A 29 10.71 -9.93 10.14
CA ALA A 29 10.68 -8.56 10.66
C ALA A 29 9.55 -8.31 11.68
N GLY A 30 8.66 -9.28 11.94
CA GLY A 30 7.55 -9.13 12.88
C GLY A 30 6.51 -8.10 12.45
N LEU A 31 6.34 -7.87 11.14
CA LEU A 31 5.42 -6.86 10.62
C LEU A 31 3.96 -7.30 10.79
N LEU A 32 3.12 -6.36 11.24
CA LEU A 32 1.68 -6.53 11.32
C LEU A 32 1.04 -6.02 10.02
N ILE A 33 0.44 -6.92 9.25
CA ILE A 33 -0.20 -6.58 7.96
C ILE A 33 -1.68 -6.26 8.19
N LEU A 34 -2.15 -5.12 7.68
CA LEU A 34 -3.56 -4.79 7.61
C LEU A 34 -4.22 -5.56 6.46
N VAL A 35 -5.37 -6.15 6.74
CA VAL A 35 -6.18 -6.79 5.71
C VAL A 35 -6.80 -5.70 4.84
N HIS A 36 -6.46 -5.71 3.55
CA HIS A 36 -7.03 -4.81 2.55
C HIS A 36 -7.97 -5.60 1.63
N LEU A 37 -9.12 -5.01 1.32
CA LEU A 37 -10.11 -5.62 0.43
C LEU A 37 -9.62 -5.56 -1.03
N PRO A 38 -9.81 -6.63 -1.82
CA PRO A 38 -9.50 -6.58 -3.25
C PRO A 38 -10.30 -5.49 -3.96
N GLN A 39 -9.69 -4.81 -4.91
CA GLN A 39 -10.34 -3.78 -5.75
C GLN A 39 -10.93 -2.60 -4.96
N SER A 40 -10.36 -2.25 -3.79
CA SER A 40 -10.80 -1.13 -2.97
C SER A 40 -9.72 -0.02 -2.86
N PRO A 41 -9.33 0.62 -3.98
CA PRO A 41 -8.31 1.68 -3.96
C PRO A 41 -8.72 2.89 -3.08
N ASP A 42 -10.02 3.11 -2.91
CA ASP A 42 -10.60 4.12 -2.02
C ASP A 42 -10.24 3.90 -0.54
N LEU A 43 -9.98 2.65 -0.14
CA LEU A 43 -9.53 2.29 1.21
C LEU A 43 -8.01 2.31 1.37
N ASN A 44 -7.26 2.71 0.33
CA ASN A 44 -5.81 2.83 0.38
C ASN A 44 -5.38 4.31 0.40
N PRO A 45 -4.90 4.84 1.54
CA PRO A 45 -4.56 6.27 1.65
C PRO A 45 -3.44 6.70 0.69
N VAL A 46 -2.63 5.76 0.18
CA VAL A 46 -1.60 6.07 -0.82
C VAL A 46 -2.21 6.63 -2.12
N GLU A 47 -3.44 6.26 -2.45
CA GLU A 47 -4.13 6.77 -3.64
C GLU A 47 -4.40 8.27 -3.51
N SER A 48 -4.79 8.74 -2.33
CA SER A 48 -4.95 10.18 -2.06
C SER A 48 -3.61 10.92 -2.16
N CYS A 49 -2.52 10.34 -1.65
CA CYS A 49 -1.18 10.92 -1.81
C CYS A 49 -0.81 11.05 -3.30
N TRP A 50 -1.09 10.02 -4.10
CA TRP A 50 -0.85 10.07 -5.54
C TRP A 50 -1.73 11.09 -6.25
N GLN A 51 -2.98 11.31 -5.82
CA GLN A 51 -3.81 12.38 -6.37
C GLN A 51 -3.18 13.74 -6.18
N ILE A 52 -2.68 14.03 -4.97
CA ILE A 52 -1.99 15.29 -4.66
C ILE A 52 -0.75 15.44 -5.54
N ILE A 53 0.10 14.40 -5.62
CA ILE A 53 1.31 14.43 -6.45
C ILE A 53 0.97 14.66 -7.93
N LYS A 54 -0.04 13.96 -8.47
CA LYS A 54 -0.48 14.14 -9.87
C LYS A 54 -1.02 15.54 -10.12
N GLN A 55 -1.75 16.13 -9.17
CA GLN A 55 -2.24 17.51 -9.28
C GLN A 55 -1.06 18.49 -9.34
N SER A 56 -0.07 18.34 -8.47
CA SER A 56 1.15 19.17 -8.50
C SER A 56 1.92 19.03 -9.81
N LEU A 57 2.11 17.79 -10.30
CA LEU A 57 2.84 17.52 -11.54
C LEU A 57 2.12 18.01 -12.79
N ARG A 58 0.78 18.07 -12.78
CA ARG A 58 -0.02 18.61 -13.89
C ARG A 58 -0.03 20.15 -13.93
N GLY A 59 0.84 20.80 -13.15
CA GLY A 59 0.93 22.26 -13.08
C GLY A 59 -0.16 22.87 -12.20
N GLY A 60 -0.50 22.18 -11.10
CA GLY A 60 -1.61 22.49 -10.20
C GLY A 60 -1.94 23.97 -10.14
N VAL A 61 -3.11 24.33 -10.67
CA VAL A 61 -3.75 25.61 -10.37
C VAL A 61 -3.98 25.60 -8.87
N ALA A 62 -3.12 26.29 -8.12
CA ALA A 62 -3.51 26.84 -6.85
C ALA A 62 -4.73 27.71 -7.15
N ASN A 63 -5.92 27.24 -6.77
CA ASN A 63 -7.09 28.08 -6.76
C ASN A 63 -6.75 29.30 -5.88
N ASN A 64 -6.66 30.47 -6.51
CA ASN A 64 -6.77 31.78 -5.85
C ASN A 64 -8.14 31.91 -5.19
#